data_AF-A0A800AQ50-F1
#
_entry.id   AF-A0A800AQ50-F1
#
_cell.length_a   1.000
_cell.length_b   1.000
_cell.length_c   1.000
_cell.angle_alpha   90.00
_cell.angle_beta   90.00
_cell.angle_gamma   90.00
#
_symmetry.space_group_name_H-M   'P 1'
#
loop_
_entity.id
_entity.type
_entity.pdbx_description
1 polymer ?
#
loop_
_entity_poly.entity_id
_entity_poly.type
_entity_poly.pdbx_seq_one_letter_code
_entity_poly.pdbx_strand_id
1 'polypeptide(L)' 'MVRYDLRHLKDNFYDRMLELLQKDVKEGEVAIFLFEIGDFSPIQKSADLVKEAGYELLNSLKFNQVDWTIVVRKTKRG' A
#
# COMPACT_ATOMS: atom_id res chain seq x y z
N MET A 1 8.88 9.26 5.86
CA MET A 1 8.75 8.11 4.94
C MET A 1 8.93 6.84 5.74
N VAL A 2 7.94 5.95 5.77
CA VAL A 2 7.99 4.68 6.50
C VAL A 2 7.83 3.52 5.52
N ARG A 3 8.53 2.40 5.74
CA ARG A 3 8.44 1.20 4.90
C ARG A 3 7.89 0.04 5.72
N TYR A 4 6.91 -0.65 5.18
CA TYR A 4 6.27 -1.84 5.76
C TYR A 4 6.50 -3.04 4.84
N ASP A 5 6.98 -4.14 5.41
CA ASP A 5 7.15 -5.41 4.71
C ASP A 5 6.00 -6.35 5.02
N LEU A 6 5.15 -6.59 4.02
CA LEU A 6 3.94 -7.41 4.07
C LEU A 6 4.08 -8.70 3.25
N ARG A 7 5.26 -9.03 2.73
CA ARG A 7 5.47 -10.26 1.91
C ARG A 7 5.05 -11.53 2.64
N HIS A 8 5.23 -11.55 3.97
CA HIS A 8 4.82 -12.66 4.83
C HIS A 8 3.29 -12.93 4.81
N LEU A 9 2.48 -11.96 4.37
CA LEU A 9 1.01 -12.09 4.30
C LEU A 9 0.50 -12.62 2.97
N LYS A 10 1.35 -12.69 1.93
CA LYS A 10 0.98 -13.10 0.57
C LYS A 10 -0.28 -12.36 0.11
N ASP A 11 -1.36 -13.07 -0.24
CA ASP A 11 -2.60 -12.50 -0.77
C ASP A 11 -3.45 -11.74 0.28
N ASN A 12 -3.16 -11.88 1.57
CA ASN A 12 -3.93 -11.30 2.67
C ASN A 12 -3.33 -9.99 3.22
N PHE A 13 -2.60 -9.24 2.38
CA PHE A 13 -1.91 -8.02 2.83
C PHE A 13 -2.81 -6.78 2.95
N TYR A 14 -3.99 -6.78 2.32
CA TYR A 14 -4.87 -5.59 2.25
C TYR A 14 -5.33 -5.08 3.61
N ASP A 15 -5.81 -5.99 4.48
CA ASP A 15 -6.32 -5.62 5.80
C ASP A 15 -5.21 -5.00 6.64
N ARG A 16 -4.02 -5.60 6.58
CA ARG A 16 -2.85 -5.08 7.29
C ARG A 16 -2.39 -3.74 6.75
N MET A 17 -2.40 -3.56 5.43
CA MET A 17 -2.07 -2.29 4.79
C MET A 17 -2.99 -1.17 5.27
N LEU A 18 -4.31 -1.41 5.28
CA LEU A 18 -5.30 -0.43 5.76
C LEU A 18 -5.13 -0.12 7.24
N GLU A 19 -4.88 -1.13 8.07
CA GLU A 19 -4.64 -0.94 9.50
C GLU A 19 -3.43 -0.03 9.75
N LEU A 20 -2.32 -0.27 9.03
CA LEU A 20 -1.09 0.53 9.14
C LEU A 20 -1.30 1.96 8.63
N LEU A 21 -2.01 2.13 7.52
CA LEU A 21 -2.39 3.45 6.99
C LEU A 21 -3.23 4.27 8.00
N GLN A 22 -4.12 3.60 8.73
CA GLN A 22 -4.97 4.26 9.72
C GLN A 22 -4.22 4.57 11.01
N LYS A 23 -3.47 3.60 11.57
CA LYS A 23 -2.84 3.72 12.89
C LYS A 23 -1.49 4.43 12.86
N ASP A 24 -0.63 4.11 11.90
CA ASP A 24 0.78 4.50 11.95
C ASP A 24 1.12 5.65 11.00
N VAL A 25 0.44 5.75 9.86
CA VAL A 25 0.75 6.79 8.87
C VAL A 25 0.05 8.10 9.26
N LYS A 26 0.83 9.15 9.50
CA LYS A 26 0.30 10.48 9.83
C LYS A 26 -0.03 11.27 8.56
N GLU A 27 -0.85 12.31 8.70
CA GLU A 27 -1.19 13.18 7.58
C GLU A 27 0.06 13.81 6.97
N GLY A 28 0.14 13.80 5.63
CA GLY A 28 1.31 14.27 4.89
C GLY A 28 2.49 13.29 4.87
N GLU A 29 2.43 12.19 5.61
CA GLU A 29 3.46 11.15 5.54
C GLU A 29 3.26 10.22 4.34
N VAL A 30 4.40 9.72 3.87
CA VAL A 30 4.49 8.72 2.82
C VAL A 30 4.85 7.37 3.42
N ALA A 31 4.07 6.36 3.07
CA ALA A 31 4.25 4.97 3.44
C ALA A 31 4.53 4.12 2.19
N ILE A 32 5.49 3.20 2.31
CA ILE A 32 5.86 2.25 1.26
C ILE A 32 5.48 0.87 1.75
N PHE A 33 4.64 0.16 1.01
CA PHE A 33 4.26 -1.21 1.30
C PHE A 33 4.92 -2.14 0.30
N LEU A 34 5.64 -3.14 0.79
CA LEU A 34 6.22 -4.23 0.00
C LEU A 34 5.39 -5.49 0.24
N PHE A 35 4.92 -6.13 -0.82
CA PHE A 35 4.17 -7.39 -0.76
C PHE A 35 4.51 -8.28 -1.95
N GLU A 36 4.19 -9.56 -1.81
CA GLU A 36 4.43 -10.58 -2.83
C GLU A 36 3.09 -10.98 -3.44
N ILE A 37 2.91 -10.77 -4.74
CA ILE A 37 1.71 -11.10 -5.51
C ILE A 37 2.09 -11.75 -6.84
N GLY A 38 1.37 -12.79 -7.25
CA GLY A 38 1.65 -13.53 -8.49
C GLY A 38 1.10 -12.88 -9.76
N ASP A 39 0.01 -12.11 -9.66
CA ASP A 39 -0.65 -11.45 -10.79
C ASP A 39 -0.86 -9.94 -10.51
N PHE A 40 -1.30 -9.17 -11.51
CA PHE A 40 -1.45 -7.71 -11.37
C PHE A 40 -2.77 -7.28 -10.72
N SER A 41 -3.75 -8.18 -10.61
CA SER A 41 -5.08 -7.92 -10.05
C SER A 41 -5.04 -7.23 -8.67
N PRO A 42 -4.10 -7.58 -7.76
CA PRO A 42 -3.97 -6.95 -6.46
C PRO A 42 -3.52 -5.49 -6.45
N ILE A 43 -2.82 -5.04 -7.50
CA ILE A 43 -2.36 -3.64 -7.58
C ILE A 43 -3.55 -2.71 -7.78
N GLN A 44 -4.46 -3.06 -8.70
CA GLN A 44 -5.65 -2.27 -8.95
C GLN A 44 -6.53 -2.19 -7.70
N LYS A 45 -6.76 -3.34 -7.05
CA LYS A 45 -7.54 -3.40 -5.80
C LYS A 45 -6.89 -2.58 -4.68
N SER A 46 -5.56 -2.61 -4.56
CA SER A 46 -4.84 -1.78 -3.58
C SER A 46 -5.00 -0.29 -3.88
N ALA A 47 -4.92 0.11 -5.15
CA ALA A 47 -5.12 1.49 -5.57
C ALA A 47 -6.53 1.99 -5.25
N ASP A 48 -7.54 1.17 -5.52
CA ASP A 48 -8.94 1.47 -5.24
C ASP A 48 -9.17 1.60 -3.73
N LEU A 49 -8.68 0.66 -2.92
CA LEU A 49 -8.78 0.71 -1.45
C LEU A 49 -8.10 1.95 -0.85
N VAL A 50 -6.90 2.28 -1.33
CA VAL A 50 -6.16 3.48 -0.91
C VAL A 50 -6.99 4.73 -1.20
N LYS A 51 -7.58 4.82 -2.40
CA LYS A 51 -8.41 5.96 -2.82
C LYS A 51 -9.72 6.04 -2.04
N GLU A 52 -10.41 4.93 -1.83
CA GLU A 52 -11.65 4.84 -1.04
C GLU A 52 -11.42 5.24 0.42
N ALA A 53 -10.27 4.86 0.99
CA ALA A 53 -9.92 5.22 2.34
C ALA A 53 -9.38 6.66 2.47
N GLY A 54 -9.37 7.44 1.38
CA GLY A 54 -8.98 8.86 1.36
C GLY A 54 -7.48 9.10 1.34
N TYR A 55 -6.69 8.14 0.84
CA TYR A 55 -5.25 8.25 0.66
C TYR A 55 -4.92 8.38 -0.83
N GLU A 56 -3.68 8.76 -1.14
CA GLU A 56 -3.21 8.94 -2.51
C GLU A 56 -2.11 7.93 -2.84
N LEU A 57 -2.32 7.15 -3.90
CA LEU A 57 -1.27 6.30 -4.46
C LEU A 57 -0.32 7.17 -5.30
N LEU A 58 0.92 7.34 -4.85
CA LEU A 58 1.93 8.13 -5.54
C LEU A 58 2.66 7.31 -6.61
N ASN A 59 2.97 6.05 -6.31
CA ASN A 59 3.73 5.21 -7.23
C ASN A 59 3.47 3.73 -6.97
N SER A 60 3.68 2.89 -7.98
CA SER A 60 3.76 1.45 -7.86
C SER A 60 4.97 0.95 -8.65
N LEU A 61 5.79 0.11 -8.02
CA LEU A 61 7.01 -0.40 -8.62
C LEU A 61 7.11 -1.90 -8.43
N LYS A 62 7.24 -2.60 -9.56
CA LYS A 62 7.51 -4.04 -9.64
C LYS A 62 9.00 -4.29 -9.44
N PHE A 63 9.38 -5.02 -8.40
CA PHE A 63 10.77 -5.34 -8.10
C PHE A 63 11.24 -6.59 -8.85
N ASN A 64 10.42 -7.64 -8.90
CA ASN A 64 10.67 -8.85 -9.69
C ASN A 64 9.33 -9.46 -10.15
N GLN A 65 9.28 -10.73 -10.55
CA GLN A 65 8.03 -11.34 -11.05
C GLN A 65 6.90 -11.32 -10.00
N VAL A 66 7.24 -11.43 -8.71
CA VAL A 66 6.28 -11.59 -7.60
C VAL A 66 6.34 -10.46 -6.56
N ASP A 67 7.47 -9.77 -6.39
CA ASP A 67 7.64 -8.70 -5.42
C ASP A 67 7.20 -7.35 -5.99
N TRP A 68 6.32 -6.68 -5.26
CA TRP A 68 5.74 -5.40 -5.61
C TRP A 68 5.78 -4.41 -4.47
N THR A 69 5.98 -3.14 -4.82
CA THR A 69 5.92 -2.04 -3.88
C THR A 69 4.88 -1.02 -4.33
N ILE A 70 4.15 -0.46 -3.38
CA ILE A 70 3.32 0.72 -3.60
C ILE A 70 3.70 1.82 -2.63
N VAL A 71 3.65 3.04 -3.11
CA VAL A 71 3.96 4.25 -2.35
C VAL A 71 2.66 5.01 -2.18
N VAL A 72 2.23 5.15 -0.93
CA VAL A 72 0.96 5.76 -0.55
C VAL A 72 1.24 6.97 0.32
N ARG A 73 0.53 8.07 0.09
CA ARG A 73 0.55 9.26 0.93
C ARG A 73 -0.79 9.45 1.60
N LYS A 74 -0.79 9.72 2.90
CA LYS A 74 -1.99 10.17 3.60
C LYS A 74 -2.24 11.63 3.27
N THR A 75 -3.29 11.89 2.51
CA THR A 75 -3.74 13.26 2.27
C THR A 75 -4.54 13.74 3.48
N LYS A 76 -4.43 15.03 3.78
CA LYS A 76 -5.34 15.66 4.74
C LYS A 76 -6.73 15.57 4.12
N ARG A 77 -7.67 14.91 4.81
CA ARG A 77 -9.08 15.01 4.45
C ARG A 77 -9.46 16.47 4.73
N GLY A 78 -9.52 17.27 3.67
CA GLY A 78 -9.88 18.69 3.73
C GLY A 78 -11.29 18.89 4.28
#